data_AF-A0A7V3A921-F1
#
_entry.id   AF-A0A7V3A921-F1
#
_cell.length_a   1.000
_cell.length_b   1.000
_cell.length_c   1.000
_cell.angle_alpha   90.00
_cell.angle_beta   90.00
_cell.angle_gamma   90.00
#
_symmetry.space_group_name_H-M   'P 1'
#
loop_
_entity.id
_entity.type
_entity.pdbx_description
1 polymer ?
#
loop_
_entity_poly.entity_id
_entity_poly.type
_entity_poly.pdbx_seq_one_letter_code
_entity_poly.pdbx_strand_id
1 'polypeptide(L)' 'MSGLAIILALVFSPVAALSAYLITYAEYRKHFPEDPGRARKLALSFALSTMVFFAVLIILAFLVIDKWLPK' A
#
# COMPACT_ATOMS: atom_id res chain seq x y z
N MET A 1 -2.51 7.66 19.88
CA MET A 1 -2.96 6.93 18.68
C MET A 1 -4.26 6.24 18.99
N SER A 2 -5.35 6.66 18.36
CA SER A 2 -6.63 5.97 18.49
C SER A 2 -6.52 4.53 17.97
N GLY A 3 -7.17 3.56 18.62
CA GLY A 3 -7.22 2.17 18.14
C GLY A 3 -7.79 2.07 16.71
N LEU A 4 -8.64 3.02 16.33
CA LEU A 4 -9.17 3.18 14.98
C LEU A 4 -8.07 3.39 13.93
N ALA A 5 -7.04 4.19 14.22
CA ALA A 5 -5.93 4.41 13.29
C ALA A 5 -5.21 3.11 12.93
N ILE A 6 -5.00 2.25 13.93
CA ILE A 6 -4.33 0.96 13.77
C ILE A 6 -5.19 0.02 12.93
N ILE A 7 -6.50 -0.04 13.22
CA ILE A 7 -7.45 -0.87 12.45
C ILE A 7 -7.49 -0.41 10.99
N LEU A 8 -7.57 0.90 10.74
CA LEU A 8 -7.57 1.43 9.38
C LEU A 8 -6.25 1.14 8.66
N ALA A 9 -5.10 1.32 9.32
CA ALA A 9 -3.81 0.97 8.74
C ALA A 9 -3.70 -0.52 8.39
N LEU A 10 -4.16 -1.41 9.27
CA LEU A 10 -4.14 -2.86 9.06
C LEU A 10 -5.07 -3.34 7.96
N VAL A 11 -6.18 -2.63 7.70
CA VAL A 11 -7.14 -3.04 6.66
C VAL A 11 -6.82 -2.37 5.32
N PHE A 12 -6.58 -1.07 5.31
CA PHE A 12 -6.43 -0.32 4.07
C PHE A 12 -5.04 -0.44 3.45
N SER A 13 -3.98 -0.63 4.25
CA SER A 13 -2.63 -0.82 3.67
C SER A 13 -2.47 -2.14 2.91
N PRO A 14 -2.97 -3.31 3.38
CA PRO A 14 -2.90 -4.53 2.58
C PRO A 14 -3.82 -4.49 1.36
N VAL A 15 -5.01 -3.87 1.46
CA VAL A 15 -5.90 -3.70 0.31
C VAL A 15 -5.22 -2.87 -0.77
N ALA A 16 -4.62 -1.72 -0.40
CA ALA A 16 -3.87 -0.89 -1.35
C ALA A 16 -2.68 -1.64 -1.96
N ALA A 17 -1.94 -2.41 -1.15
CA ALA A 17 -0.83 -3.24 -1.61
C ALA A 17 -1.26 -4.31 -2.60
N LEU A 18 -2.36 -5.02 -2.33
CA LEU A 18 -2.95 -6.02 -3.21
C LEU A 18 -3.40 -5.39 -4.53
N SER A 19 -4.07 -4.24 -4.48
CA SER A 19 -4.45 -3.50 -5.68
C SER A 19 -3.23 -3.10 -6.50
N ALA A 20 -2.19 -2.54 -5.87
CA ALA A 20 -0.95 -2.19 -6.55
C ALA A 20 -0.28 -3.42 -7.18
N TYR A 21 -0.21 -4.54 -6.46
CA TYR A 21 0.32 -5.79 -7.00
C TYR A 21 -0.41 -6.21 -8.27
N LEU A 22 -1.74 -6.27 -8.24
CA LEU A 22 -2.56 -6.74 -9.35
C LEU A 22 -2.42 -5.83 -10.58
N ILE A 23 -2.46 -4.52 -10.38
CA ILE A 23 -2.31 -3.52 -11.45
C ILE A 23 -0.92 -3.63 -12.07
N THR A 24 0.13 -3.57 -11.24
CA THR A 24 1.52 -3.62 -11.71
C THR A 24 1.81 -4.95 -12.40
N TYR A 25 1.37 -6.08 -11.83
CA TYR A 25 1.57 -7.38 -12.47
C TYR A 25 0.85 -7.48 -13.82
N ALA A 26 -0.40 -7.03 -13.90
CA ALA A 26 -1.17 -7.05 -15.14
C ALA A 26 -0.52 -6.21 -16.24
N GLU A 27 0.06 -5.07 -15.88
CA GLU A 27 0.74 -4.17 -16.82
C GLU A 27 2.10 -4.73 -17.27
N TYR A 28 2.93 -5.13 -16.32
CA TYR A 28 4.28 -5.62 -16.61
C TYR A 28 4.30 -7.01 -17.26
N ARG A 29 3.27 -7.83 -17.05
CA ARG A 29 3.11 -9.09 -17.78
C ARG A 29 2.91 -8.86 -19.28
N LYS A 30 2.30 -7.75 -19.69
CA LYS A 30 2.15 -7.39 -21.11
C LYS A 30 3.47 -6.89 -21.70
N HIS A 31 4.26 -6.17 -20.90
CA HIS A 31 5.57 -5.65 -21.31
C HIS A 31 6.67 -6.72 -21.34
N PHE A 32 6.59 -7.72 -20.46
CA PHE A 32 7.56 -8.81 -20.36
C PHE A 32 6.87 -10.19 -20.50
N PRO A 33 6.30 -10.52 -21.67
CA PRO A 33 5.57 -11.78 -21.84
C PRO A 33 6.49 -13.01 -21.73
N GLU A 34 7.77 -12.87 -22.08
CA GLU A 34 8.76 -13.96 -22.04
C GLU A 34 9.34 -14.21 -20.64
N ASP A 35 9.23 -13.24 -19.72
CA ASP A 35 9.71 -13.37 -18.34
C ASP A 35 8.65 -12.91 -17.32
N PRO A 36 7.64 -13.76 -17.04
CA PRO A 36 6.64 -13.48 -16.02
C PRO A 36 7.24 -13.41 -14.60
N GLY A 37 8.43 -13.98 -14.38
CA GLY A 37 9.13 -13.91 -13.11
C GLY A 37 9.58 -12.49 -12.78
N ARG A 38 10.09 -11.76 -13.78
CA ARG A 38 10.44 -10.34 -13.65
C ARG A 38 9.22 -9.48 -13.33
N ALA A 39 8.09 -9.70 -14.00
CA ALA A 39 6.85 -8.97 -13.73
C ALA A 39 6.35 -9.20 -12.29
N ARG A 40 6.42 -10.43 -11.78
CA ARG A 40 6.06 -10.73 -10.37
C ARG A 40 6.95 -10.03 -9.36
N LYS A 41 8.28 -10.05 -9.58
CA LYS A 41 9.24 -9.38 -8.69
C LYS A 41 8.97 -7.88 -8.61
N LEU A 42 8.79 -7.22 -9.76
CA LEU A 42 8.45 -5.80 -9.79
C LEU A 42 7.12 -5.53 -9.07
N ALA A 43 6.08 -6.28 -9.39
CA ALA A 43 4.77 -6.12 -8.77
C ALA A 43 4.82 -6.27 -7.25
N LEU A 44 5.61 -7.23 -6.74
CA LEU A 44 5.79 -7.44 -5.30
C LEU A 44 6.54 -6.27 -4.65
N SER A 45 7.61 -5.76 -5.27
CA SER A 45 8.33 -4.58 -4.79
C SER A 45 7.42 -3.34 -4.73
N PHE A 46 6.58 -3.13 -5.74
CA PHE A 46 5.59 -2.06 -5.74
C PHE A 46 4.54 -2.25 -4.64
N ALA A 47 3.98 -3.45 -4.51
CA ALA A 47 2.99 -3.77 -3.49
C ALA A 47 3.50 -3.51 -2.07
N LEU A 48 4.72 -3.97 -1.75
CA LEU A 48 5.36 -3.74 -0.46
C LEU A 48 5.59 -2.24 -0.20
N SER A 49 6.06 -1.51 -1.23
CA SER A 49 6.25 -0.06 -1.14
C SER A 49 4.94 0.67 -0.88
N THR A 50 3.87 0.28 -1.58
CA THR A 50 2.52 0.80 -1.38
C THR A 50 1.98 0.50 0.02
N MET A 51 2.18 -0.73 0.52
CA MET A 51 1.77 -1.10 1.88
C MET A 51 2.40 -0.18 2.92
N VAL A 52 3.73 -0.04 2.87
CA VAL A 52 4.47 0.80 3.81
C VAL A 52 4.05 2.26 3.67
N PHE A 53 3.93 2.76 2.43
CA PHE A 53 3.51 4.13 2.17
C PHE A 53 2.15 4.44 2.79
N PHE A 54 1.13 3.62 2.55
CA PHE A 54 -0.20 3.85 3.10
C PHE A 54 -0.27 3.64 4.61
N ALA A 55 0.49 2.69 5.17
CA ALA A 55 0.58 2.52 6.61
C ALA A 55 1.14 3.79 7.29
N VAL A 56 2.24 4.32 6.76
CA VAL A 56 2.85 5.57 7.26
C VAL A 56 1.89 6.75 7.06
N LEU A 57 1.25 6.85 5.90
CA LEU A 57 0.33 7.94 5.58
C LEU A 57 -0.88 7.97 6.53
N ILE A 58 -1.47 6.81 6.86
CA ILE A 58 -2.57 6.73 7.83
C ILE A 58 -2.10 7.15 9.23
N ILE A 59 -0.93 6.68 9.67
CA ILE A 59 -0.38 7.08 10.98
C ILE A 59 -0.14 8.59 11.02
N LEU A 60 0.48 9.16 9.98
CA LEU A 60 0.72 10.61 9.88
C LEU A 60 -0.59 11.39 9.85
N ALA A 61 -1.59 10.95 9.10
CA ALA A 61 -2.90 11.59 9.04
C ALA A 61 -3.54 11.68 10.42
N PHE A 62 -3.50 10.59 11.20
CA PHE A 62 -4.03 10.58 12.56
C PHE A 62 -3.21 11.44 13.52
N LEU A 63 -1.89 11.49 13.40
CA LEU A 63 -1.06 12.41 14.20
C LEU A 63 -1.40 13.88 13.92
N VAL A 64 -1.67 14.22 12.65
CA VAL A 64 -2.09 15.56 12.25
C VAL A 64 -3.49 15.87 12.79
N ILE A 65 -4.44 14.95 12.66
CA ILE A 65 -5.80 15.12 13.18
C ILE A 65 -5.78 15.29 14.70
N ASP A 66 -5.10 14.40 15.44
CA ASP A 66 -5.01 14.47 16.91
C ASP A 66 -4.36 15.80 17.37
N LYS A 67 -3.43 16.36 16.58
CA LYS A 67 -2.72 17.61 16.92
C LYS A 67 -3.52 18.87 16.59
N TRP A 68 -4.19 18.92 15.45
CA TRP A 68 -4.79 20.15 14.90
C TRP A 68 -6.32 20.20 14.98
N LEU A 69 -6.97 19.06 15.19
CA LEU A 69 -8.41 18.93 15.43
C LEU A 69 -8.62 18.19 16.76
N PRO A 70 -8.13 18.74 17.89
CA PRO A 70 -8.40 18.15 19.19
C PRO A 70 -9.91 18.12 19.41
N LYS A 71 -10.43 16.96 19.80
CA LYS A 71 -11.83 16.80 20.23
C LYS A 71 -12.12 17.64 21.46
#